data_AF-A0A0D9S1U2-F1
#
_entry.id   AF-A0A0D9S1U2-F1
#
_cell.length_a   1.000
_cell.length_b   1.000
_cell.length_c   1.000
_cell.angle_alpha   90.00
_cell.angle_beta   90.00
_cell.angle_gamma   90.00
#
_symmetry.space_group_name_H-M   'P 1'
#
loop_
_entity.id
_entity.type
_entity.pdbx_description
1 polymer ?
#
loop_
_entity_poly.entity_id
_entity_poly.type
_entity_poly.pdbx_seq_one_letter_code
_entity_poly.pdbx_strand_id
1 'polypeptide(L)'
;MAALENGELGPLLSPGTLRGLEDECVTDVKAQTRAALLRVLQEDEEHWGSLEDQPSSLAQDVCELLEEHTERAPRISQEFGERMAHCCLGGLAEFLQSFQQRVERFHENPGVREMLPDTYISKTIALVNCGPPLRALAERLARVGPPESEPAREASASALDHVTRLCHRVVADLLFQELQPHFNKLMRRKWLSSPEALDGIVGTLGAQALALRRMQDEPYQALVAELHRRALVEYVRPLLRGRLRCSSARTRSRVAGRLREDAAQLQRLFRRLESQALWLDAVVPHLAEVLQLEDTPSIQVEVGVLVRDYPDIRRKHVAALLDIRGLRNTAARQEILAVARDLELSEEGALSPPRDRAFFADIPVPRPSFCLSFPLFLGRLPLSRLARPSLACLPRPRPPSLVRPRARR
;
A
#
# COMPACT_ATOMS: atom_id res chain seq x y z
N MET A 1 -25.54 -64.85 33.61
CA MET A 1 -26.64 -64.15 32.93
C MET A 1 -27.08 -63.01 33.81
N ALA A 2 -26.54 -61.81 33.58
CA ALA A 2 -27.04 -60.61 34.23
C ALA A 2 -28.27 -60.14 33.46
N ALA A 3 -29.36 -59.92 34.18
CA ALA A 3 -30.67 -59.61 33.62
C ALA A 3 -30.64 -58.25 32.91
N LEU A 4 -31.14 -58.24 31.67
CA LEU A 4 -31.42 -57.05 30.87
C LEU A 4 -32.70 -56.41 31.41
N GLU A 5 -32.59 -55.55 32.42
CA GLU A 5 -33.67 -54.65 32.77
C GLU A 5 -33.57 -53.41 31.87
N ASN A 6 -34.53 -53.28 30.94
CA ASN A 6 -34.82 -52.13 30.08
C ASN A 6 -34.05 -51.92 28.75
N GLY A 7 -33.55 -52.98 28.11
CA GLY A 7 -33.38 -53.02 26.64
C GLY A 7 -32.38 -52.06 25.97
N GLU A 8 -31.75 -51.14 26.70
CA GLU A 8 -30.71 -50.25 26.19
C GLU A 8 -29.35 -50.72 26.70
N LEU A 9 -28.52 -51.20 25.77
CA LEU A 9 -27.12 -51.50 26.06
C LEU A 9 -26.39 -50.18 26.37
N GLY A 10 -25.81 -50.09 27.58
CA GLY A 10 -24.94 -48.97 27.93
C GLY A 10 -23.67 -48.91 27.07
N PRO A 11 -22.95 -47.76 27.08
CA PRO A 11 -21.73 -47.58 26.29
C PRO A 11 -20.65 -48.60 26.70
N LEU A 12 -19.86 -49.04 25.71
CA LEU A 12 -18.77 -50.02 25.91
C LEU A 12 -17.65 -49.50 26.82
N LEU A 13 -17.43 -48.18 26.84
CA LEU A 13 -16.44 -47.51 27.66
C LEU A 13 -17.14 -46.58 28.66
N SER A 14 -16.52 -46.39 29.82
CA SER A 14 -16.99 -45.38 30.77
C SER A 14 -16.81 -43.98 30.16
N PRO A 15 -17.69 -43.01 30.44
CA PRO A 15 -17.56 -41.64 29.93
C PRO A 15 -16.20 -40.99 30.26
N GLY A 16 -15.65 -41.27 31.45
CA GLY A 16 -14.34 -40.75 31.86
C GLY A 16 -13.19 -41.36 31.08
N THR A 17 -13.25 -42.67 30.77
CA THR A 17 -12.25 -43.34 29.93
C THR A 17 -12.31 -42.81 28.48
N LEU A 18 -13.52 -42.65 27.94
CA LEU A 18 -13.71 -42.10 26.60
C LEU A 18 -13.12 -40.68 26.52
N ARG A 19 -13.42 -39.83 27.50
CA ARG A 19 -12.89 -38.46 27.54
C ARG A 19 -11.36 -38.44 27.64
N GLY A 20 -10.77 -39.29 28.45
CA GLY A 20 -9.31 -39.42 28.54
C GLY A 20 -8.66 -39.79 27.19
N LEU A 21 -9.26 -40.71 26.44
CA LEU A 21 -8.79 -41.09 25.10
C LEU A 21 -8.95 -39.96 24.08
N GLU A 22 -10.03 -39.20 24.14
CA GLU A 22 -10.22 -38.00 23.32
C GLU A 22 -9.15 -36.94 23.61
N ASP A 23 -8.85 -36.69 24.89
CA ASP A 23 -7.85 -35.73 25.33
C ASP A 23 -6.43 -36.11 24.88
N GLU A 24 -6.08 -37.39 24.98
CA GLU A 24 -4.83 -37.96 24.49
C GLU A 24 -4.73 -37.82 22.96
N CYS A 25 -5.79 -38.17 22.24
CA CYS A 25 -5.84 -38.04 20.78
C CYS A 25 -5.67 -36.58 20.31
N VAL A 26 -6.36 -35.62 20.95
CA VAL A 26 -6.19 -34.20 20.63
C VAL A 26 -4.75 -33.75 20.88
N THR A 27 -4.13 -34.21 21.96
CA THR A 27 -2.74 -33.87 22.32
C THR A 27 -1.76 -34.42 21.28
N ASP A 28 -1.94 -35.67 20.86
CA ASP A 28 -1.12 -36.31 19.84
C ASP A 28 -1.26 -35.64 18.48
N VAL A 29 -2.51 -35.38 18.04
CA VAL A 29 -2.79 -34.66 16.79
C VAL A 29 -2.17 -33.27 16.84
N LYS A 30 -2.23 -32.55 17.96
CA LYS A 30 -1.58 -31.24 18.12
C LYS A 30 -0.08 -31.31 17.87
N ALA A 31 0.61 -32.27 18.49
CA ALA A 31 2.05 -32.44 18.35
C ALA A 31 2.44 -32.85 16.92
N GLN A 32 1.73 -33.81 16.34
CA GLN A 32 1.96 -34.30 14.98
C GLN A 32 1.72 -33.19 13.94
N THR A 33 0.58 -32.50 14.05
CA THR A 33 0.20 -31.41 13.15
C THR A 33 1.24 -30.30 13.18
N ARG A 34 1.66 -29.86 14.38
CA ARG A 34 2.68 -28.81 14.51
C ARG A 34 4.00 -29.19 13.84
N ALA A 35 4.49 -30.41 14.07
CA ALA A 35 5.74 -30.87 13.47
C ALA A 35 5.64 -30.94 11.94
N ALA A 36 4.52 -31.45 11.42
CA ALA A 36 4.32 -31.62 10.00
C ALA A 36 4.11 -30.28 9.27
N LEU A 37 3.35 -29.34 9.83
CA LEU A 37 3.19 -27.98 9.29
C LEU A 37 4.53 -27.23 9.22
N LEU A 38 5.38 -27.38 10.24
CA LEU A 38 6.71 -26.78 10.23
C LEU A 38 7.61 -27.35 9.14
N ARG A 39 7.52 -28.67 8.89
CA ARG A 39 8.27 -29.34 7.82
C ARG A 39 7.81 -28.84 6.44
N VAL A 40 6.50 -28.78 6.21
CA VAL A 40 5.90 -28.26 4.96
C VAL A 40 6.39 -26.82 4.70
N LEU A 41 6.45 -25.98 5.74
CA LEU A 41 6.97 -24.61 5.62
C LEU A 41 8.47 -24.56 5.29
N GLN A 42 9.28 -25.46 5.85
CA GLN A 42 10.72 -25.53 5.55
C GLN A 42 10.98 -25.97 4.11
N GLU A 43 10.27 -26.99 3.66
CA GLU A 43 10.39 -27.50 2.30
C GLU A 43 10.00 -26.41 1.27
N ASP A 44 8.90 -25.68 1.50
CA ASP A 44 8.49 -24.59 0.60
C ASP A 44 9.48 -23.40 0.62
N GLU A 45 10.01 -23.02 1.79
CA GLU A 45 10.97 -21.91 1.94
C GLU A 45 12.27 -22.13 1.13
N GLU A 46 12.76 -23.36 1.04
CA GLU A 46 13.94 -23.70 0.23
C GLU A 46 13.76 -23.34 -1.26
N HIS A 47 12.52 -23.36 -1.75
CA HIS A 47 12.19 -23.05 -3.14
C HIS A 47 11.94 -21.55 -3.40
N TRP A 48 11.80 -20.72 -2.37
CA TRP A 48 11.57 -19.28 -2.52
C TRP A 48 12.77 -18.58 -3.18
N GLY A 49 13.99 -19.02 -2.86
CA GLY A 49 15.23 -18.52 -3.46
C GLY A 49 15.62 -19.17 -4.80
N SER A 50 14.89 -20.20 -5.23
CA SER A 50 15.16 -20.88 -6.51
C SER A 50 14.73 -20.04 -7.71
N LEU A 51 15.48 -20.17 -8.81
CA LEU A 51 15.15 -19.54 -10.10
C LEU A 51 13.99 -20.22 -10.83
N GLU A 52 13.59 -21.42 -10.39
CA GLU A 52 12.48 -22.14 -11.01
C GLU A 52 11.13 -21.54 -10.61
N ASP A 53 10.28 -21.24 -11.60
CA ASP A 53 8.91 -20.77 -11.41
C ASP A 53 7.98 -21.97 -11.21
N GLN A 54 8.08 -22.59 -10.03
CA GLN A 54 7.16 -23.63 -9.60
C GLN A 54 6.05 -23.01 -8.73
N PRO A 55 4.77 -23.38 -8.93
CA PRO A 55 3.70 -22.95 -8.05
C PRO A 55 3.92 -23.53 -6.65
N SER A 56 3.77 -22.71 -5.62
CA SER A 56 3.84 -23.18 -4.23
C SER A 56 2.66 -24.10 -3.95
N SER A 57 2.95 -25.31 -3.44
CA SER A 57 1.95 -26.25 -2.93
C SER A 57 1.60 -26.02 -1.46
N LEU A 58 2.29 -25.07 -0.78
CA LEU A 58 2.20 -24.84 0.66
C LEU A 58 0.77 -24.79 1.18
N ALA A 59 -0.08 -23.98 0.54
CA ALA A 59 -1.46 -23.84 0.97
C ALA A 59 -2.26 -25.14 0.82
N GLN A 60 -2.03 -25.89 -0.26
CA GLN A 60 -2.71 -27.15 -0.50
C GLN A 60 -2.27 -28.19 0.54
N ASP A 61 -0.96 -28.35 0.72
CA ASP A 61 -0.38 -29.32 1.65
C ASP A 61 -0.85 -29.08 3.10
N VAL A 62 -0.94 -27.81 3.51
CA VAL A 62 -1.46 -27.42 4.82
C VAL A 62 -2.96 -27.71 4.95
N CYS A 63 -3.76 -27.44 3.90
CA CYS A 63 -5.19 -27.77 3.91
C CYS A 63 -5.42 -29.26 4.05
N GLU A 64 -4.80 -30.07 3.19
CA GLU A 64 -4.96 -31.53 3.18
C GLU A 64 -4.58 -32.14 4.54
N LEU A 65 -3.49 -31.67 5.14
CA LEU A 65 -3.03 -32.15 6.44
C LEU A 65 -4.02 -31.90 7.57
N LEU A 66 -4.62 -30.70 7.61
CA LEU A 66 -5.57 -30.33 8.67
C LEU A 66 -6.97 -30.90 8.43
N GLU A 67 -7.37 -31.03 7.16
CA GLU A 67 -8.65 -31.62 6.78
C GLU A 67 -8.71 -33.12 7.12
N GLU A 68 -7.61 -33.85 7.00
CA GLU A 68 -7.55 -35.26 7.39
C GLU A 68 -8.03 -35.46 8.84
N HIS A 69 -7.56 -34.62 9.76
CA HIS A 69 -7.92 -34.73 11.18
C HIS A 69 -9.34 -34.22 11.47
N THR A 70 -9.75 -33.14 10.81
CA THR A 70 -11.03 -32.47 11.09
C THR A 70 -12.25 -33.12 10.43
N GLU A 71 -12.09 -33.87 9.34
CA GLU A 71 -13.19 -34.64 8.73
C GLU A 71 -13.47 -35.98 9.42
N ARG A 72 -12.48 -36.53 10.12
CA ARG A 72 -12.58 -37.82 10.81
C ARG A 72 -13.20 -37.68 12.20
N ALA A 73 -12.89 -36.60 12.93
CA ALA A 73 -13.32 -36.39 14.31
C ALA A 73 -14.86 -36.34 14.51
N PRO A 74 -15.66 -35.67 13.67
CA PRO A 74 -17.12 -35.60 13.84
C PRO A 74 -17.82 -36.97 13.74
N ARG A 75 -17.14 -38.00 13.21
CA ARG A 75 -17.67 -39.38 13.15
C ARG A 75 -17.68 -40.09 14.51
N ILE A 76 -16.94 -39.56 15.49
CA ILE A 76 -16.89 -40.08 16.87
C ILE A 76 -17.96 -39.38 17.70
N SER A 77 -17.88 -38.06 17.81
CA SER A 77 -18.88 -37.21 18.47
C SER A 77 -18.79 -35.78 17.93
N GLN A 78 -19.89 -35.02 18.05
CA GLN A 78 -19.88 -33.61 17.68
C GLN A 78 -18.89 -32.82 18.55
N GLU A 79 -18.93 -33.00 19.87
CA GLU A 79 -18.05 -32.32 20.81
C GLU A 79 -16.57 -32.60 20.51
N PHE A 80 -16.21 -33.84 20.16
CA PHE A 80 -14.86 -34.18 19.76
C PHE A 80 -14.45 -33.48 18.45
N GLY A 81 -15.39 -33.37 17.49
CA GLY A 81 -15.20 -32.59 16.27
C GLY A 81 -14.89 -31.11 16.54
N GLU A 82 -15.64 -30.46 17.44
CA GLU A 82 -15.43 -29.06 17.82
C GLU A 82 -14.06 -28.86 18.48
N ARG A 83 -13.67 -29.77 19.39
CA ARG A 83 -12.35 -29.76 20.05
C ARG A 83 -11.21 -30.00 19.06
N MET A 84 -11.39 -30.90 18.10
CA MET A 84 -10.39 -31.16 17.06
C MET A 84 -10.23 -29.95 16.13
N ALA A 85 -11.33 -29.30 15.74
CA ALA A 85 -11.31 -28.08 14.95
C ALA A 85 -10.59 -26.94 15.68
N HIS A 86 -10.86 -26.76 16.98
CA HIS A 86 -10.16 -25.80 17.84
C HIS A 86 -8.64 -26.07 17.87
N CYS A 87 -8.26 -27.33 18.06
CA CYS A 87 -6.86 -27.76 18.09
C CYS A 87 -6.14 -27.48 16.77
N CYS A 88 -6.76 -27.84 15.65
CA CYS A 88 -6.23 -27.61 14.31
C CYS A 88 -6.10 -26.12 13.99
N LEU A 89 -7.08 -25.30 14.38
CA LEU A 89 -7.01 -23.84 14.22
C LEU A 89 -5.88 -23.23 15.03
N GLY A 90 -5.65 -23.70 16.26
CA GLY A 90 -4.50 -23.30 17.06
C GLY A 90 -3.17 -23.62 16.38
N GLY A 91 -3.03 -24.83 15.82
CA GLY A 91 -1.86 -25.22 15.03
C GLY A 91 -1.68 -24.37 13.76
N LEU A 92 -2.76 -24.07 13.05
CA LEU A 92 -2.76 -23.20 11.88
C LEU A 92 -2.33 -21.77 12.24
N ALA A 93 -2.80 -21.22 13.35
CA ALA A 93 -2.43 -19.89 13.80
C ALA A 93 -0.92 -19.80 14.13
N GLU A 94 -0.36 -20.80 14.82
CA GLU A 94 1.09 -20.89 15.09
C GLU A 94 1.90 -21.00 13.79
N PHE A 95 1.43 -21.80 12.83
CA PHE A 95 2.03 -21.93 11.50
C PHE A 95 2.01 -20.60 10.75
N LEU A 96 0.88 -19.89 10.72
CA LEU A 96 0.73 -18.63 9.99
C LEU A 96 1.62 -17.52 10.56
N GLN A 97 1.81 -17.48 11.87
CA GLN A 97 2.81 -16.60 12.49
C GLN A 97 4.23 -16.94 12.03
N SER A 98 4.57 -18.24 11.94
CA SER A 98 5.87 -18.69 11.45
C SER A 98 6.06 -18.37 9.96
N PHE A 99 5.01 -18.55 9.14
CA PHE A 99 4.99 -18.20 7.73
C PHE A 99 5.22 -16.69 7.55
N GLN A 100 4.50 -15.85 8.29
CA GLN A 100 4.70 -14.40 8.28
C GLN A 100 6.17 -14.03 8.54
N GLN A 101 6.77 -14.55 9.61
CA GLN A 101 8.16 -14.24 9.97
C GLN A 101 9.16 -14.69 8.89
N ARG A 102 8.92 -15.81 8.21
CA ARG A 102 9.79 -16.28 7.12
C ARG A 102 9.64 -15.41 5.88
N VAL A 103 8.42 -14.99 5.54
CA VAL A 103 8.18 -14.05 4.44
C VAL A 103 8.84 -12.70 4.70
N GLU A 104 8.80 -12.20 5.93
CA GLU A 104 9.54 -11.00 6.34
C GLU A 104 11.04 -11.16 6.08
N ARG A 105 11.65 -12.24 6.56
CA ARG A 105 13.09 -12.54 6.35
C ARG A 105 13.43 -12.67 4.87
N PHE A 106 12.55 -13.28 4.06
CA PHE A 106 12.74 -13.39 2.62
C PHE A 106 12.86 -12.01 1.95
N HIS A 107 11.99 -11.06 2.30
CA HIS A 107 12.03 -9.70 1.73
C HIS A 107 13.13 -8.80 2.34
N GLU A 108 13.62 -9.13 3.53
CA GLU A 108 14.77 -8.48 4.17
C GLU A 108 16.11 -8.94 3.58
N ASN A 109 16.16 -10.15 3.02
CA ASN A 109 17.38 -10.72 2.43
C ASN A 109 17.86 -9.88 1.23
N PRO A 110 19.08 -9.30 1.28
CA PRO A 110 19.63 -8.53 0.16
C PRO A 110 19.74 -9.33 -1.14
N GLY A 111 20.09 -10.62 -1.07
CA GLY A 111 20.25 -11.46 -2.26
C GLY A 111 18.94 -11.67 -3.03
N VAL A 112 17.80 -11.64 -2.34
CA VAL A 112 16.47 -11.72 -2.96
C VAL A 112 16.16 -10.43 -3.74
N ARG A 113 16.63 -9.28 -3.25
CA ARG A 113 16.43 -7.97 -3.94
C ARG A 113 17.28 -7.82 -5.20
N GLU A 114 18.32 -8.64 -5.34
CA GLU A 114 19.17 -8.69 -6.53
C GLU A 114 18.60 -9.62 -7.63
N MET A 115 17.52 -10.36 -7.35
CA MET A 115 16.84 -11.18 -8.35
C MET A 115 16.27 -10.32 -9.49
N LEU A 116 16.06 -10.97 -10.64
CA LEU A 116 15.36 -10.34 -11.75
C LEU A 116 13.96 -9.86 -11.30
N PRO A 117 13.53 -8.63 -11.63
CA PRO A 117 12.27 -8.07 -11.14
C PRO A 117 11.05 -8.96 -11.40
N ASP A 118 10.95 -9.54 -12.58
CA ASP A 118 9.82 -10.41 -12.95
C ASP A 118 9.78 -11.70 -12.12
N THR A 119 10.94 -12.29 -11.85
CA THR A 119 11.07 -13.46 -10.97
C THR A 119 10.69 -13.09 -9.54
N TYR A 120 11.17 -11.95 -9.04
CA TYR A 120 10.86 -11.51 -7.69
C TYR A 120 9.37 -11.19 -7.50
N ILE A 121 8.75 -10.53 -8.48
CA ILE A 121 7.30 -10.28 -8.50
C ILE A 121 6.55 -11.63 -8.50
N SER A 122 6.95 -12.58 -9.35
CA SER A 122 6.30 -13.90 -9.43
C SER A 122 6.37 -14.67 -8.12
N LYS A 123 7.53 -14.69 -7.45
CA LYS A 123 7.70 -15.30 -6.12
C LYS A 123 6.85 -14.59 -5.07
N THR A 124 6.81 -13.26 -5.10
CA THR A 124 5.98 -12.46 -4.18
C THR A 124 4.48 -12.75 -4.37
N ILE A 125 4.03 -12.95 -5.61
CA ILE A 125 2.64 -13.34 -5.91
C ILE A 125 2.33 -14.74 -5.37
N ALA A 126 3.26 -15.70 -5.49
CA ALA A 126 3.08 -17.04 -4.95
C ALA A 126 2.82 -17.01 -3.43
N LEU A 127 3.60 -16.22 -2.68
CA LEU A 127 3.42 -16.05 -1.23
C LEU A 127 2.05 -15.46 -0.87
N VAL A 128 1.58 -14.47 -1.63
CA VAL A 128 0.24 -13.89 -1.43
C VAL A 128 -0.87 -14.90 -1.72
N ASN A 129 -0.69 -15.72 -2.75
CA ASN A 129 -1.68 -16.72 -3.16
C ASN A 129 -1.86 -17.87 -2.16
N CYS A 130 -0.93 -18.06 -1.23
CA CYS A 130 -1.14 -18.97 -0.10
C CYS A 130 -2.25 -18.48 0.85
N GLY A 131 -2.53 -17.17 0.88
CA GLY A 131 -3.43 -16.57 1.86
C GLY A 131 -4.90 -16.98 1.74
N PRO A 132 -5.57 -16.80 0.59
CA PRO A 132 -7.00 -17.08 0.47
C PRO A 132 -7.45 -18.50 0.89
N PRO A 133 -6.81 -19.59 0.44
CA PRO A 133 -7.19 -20.95 0.88
C PRO A 133 -6.97 -21.15 2.39
N LEU A 134 -5.86 -20.67 2.94
CA LEU A 134 -5.57 -20.77 4.37
C LEU A 134 -6.53 -19.95 5.23
N ARG A 135 -6.97 -18.78 4.74
CA ARG A 135 -8.03 -17.99 5.38
C ARG A 135 -9.36 -18.73 5.39
N ALA A 136 -9.74 -19.33 4.26
CA ALA A 136 -10.98 -20.11 4.15
C ALA A 136 -10.97 -21.31 5.10
N LEU A 137 -9.82 -21.99 5.24
CA LEU A 137 -9.64 -23.06 6.22
C LEU A 137 -9.79 -22.55 7.66
N ALA A 138 -9.12 -21.46 8.02
CA ALA A 138 -9.20 -20.87 9.36
C ALA A 138 -10.65 -20.50 9.73
N GLU A 139 -11.37 -19.85 8.80
CA GLU A 139 -12.79 -19.50 8.98
C GLU A 139 -13.68 -20.72 9.13
N ARG A 140 -13.44 -21.79 8.36
CA ARG A 140 -14.18 -23.06 8.51
C ARG A 140 -13.93 -23.71 9.86
N LEU A 141 -12.67 -23.80 10.28
CA LEU A 141 -12.30 -24.39 11.57
C LEU A 141 -12.90 -23.59 12.74
N ALA A 142 -12.90 -22.27 12.66
CA ALA A 142 -13.50 -21.42 13.69
C ALA A 142 -15.02 -21.54 13.77
N ARG A 143 -15.70 -21.72 12.63
CA ARG A 143 -17.17 -21.95 12.59
C ARG A 143 -17.58 -23.26 13.23
N VAL A 144 -16.75 -24.30 13.11
CA VAL A 144 -16.98 -25.62 13.72
C VAL A 144 -16.52 -25.61 15.17
N GLY A 145 -15.43 -24.91 15.49
CA GLY A 145 -14.88 -24.85 16.83
C GLY A 145 -15.77 -24.11 17.84
N PRO A 146 -15.48 -24.25 19.14
CA PRO A 146 -16.14 -23.51 20.20
C PRO A 146 -15.74 -22.02 20.19
N PRO A 147 -16.44 -21.13 20.92
CA PRO A 147 -16.18 -19.69 20.95
C PRO A 147 -14.74 -19.29 21.28
N GLU A 148 -14.01 -20.12 22.03
CA GLU A 148 -12.59 -19.96 22.36
C GLU A 148 -11.67 -20.02 21.13
N SER A 149 -12.20 -20.38 19.95
CA SER A 149 -11.49 -20.41 18.67
C SER A 149 -11.29 -19.02 18.06
N GLU A 150 -12.06 -18.01 18.49
CA GLU A 150 -12.01 -16.65 17.94
C GLU A 150 -10.60 -16.01 17.98
N PRO A 151 -9.84 -16.06 19.09
CA PRO A 151 -8.49 -15.50 19.13
C PRO A 151 -7.54 -16.12 18.11
N ALA A 152 -7.67 -17.43 17.86
CA ALA A 152 -6.84 -18.13 16.87
C ALA A 152 -7.26 -17.78 15.43
N ARG A 153 -8.55 -17.58 15.18
CA ARG A 153 -9.09 -17.06 13.91
C ARG A 153 -8.56 -15.66 13.62
N GLU A 154 -8.64 -14.76 14.60
CA GLU A 154 -8.14 -13.39 14.49
C GLU A 154 -6.62 -13.34 14.28
N ALA A 155 -5.86 -14.14 15.03
CA ALA A 155 -4.41 -14.25 14.86
C ALA A 155 -4.04 -14.74 13.44
N SER A 156 -4.77 -15.73 12.92
CA SER A 156 -4.61 -16.24 11.56
C SER A 156 -4.88 -15.17 10.51
N ALA A 157 -6.00 -14.46 10.63
CA ALA A 157 -6.37 -13.37 9.74
C ALA A 157 -5.32 -12.23 9.77
N SER A 158 -4.89 -11.82 10.97
CA SER A 158 -3.88 -10.77 11.14
C SER A 158 -2.54 -11.13 10.48
N ALA A 159 -2.07 -12.37 10.62
CA ALA A 159 -0.83 -12.83 10.00
C ALA A 159 -0.91 -12.84 8.47
N LEU A 160 -2.01 -13.35 7.91
CA LEU A 160 -2.25 -13.34 6.46
C LEU A 160 -2.39 -11.94 5.88
N ASP A 161 -3.07 -11.04 6.59
CA ASP A 161 -3.20 -9.65 6.19
C ASP A 161 -1.85 -8.93 6.24
N HIS A 162 -1.00 -9.27 7.21
CA HIS A 162 0.37 -8.75 7.27
C HIS A 162 1.17 -9.15 6.04
N VAL A 163 1.20 -10.46 5.72
CA VAL A 163 1.90 -10.98 4.53
C VAL A 163 1.39 -10.28 3.27
N THR A 164 0.07 -10.22 3.09
CA THR A 164 -0.55 -9.56 1.93
C THR A 164 -0.11 -8.10 1.79
N ARG A 165 -0.17 -7.32 2.87
CA ARG A 165 0.25 -5.90 2.87
C ARG A 165 1.75 -5.73 2.59
N LEU A 166 2.59 -6.61 3.17
CA LEU A 166 4.03 -6.58 2.94
C LEU A 166 4.35 -6.85 1.48
N CYS A 167 3.81 -7.92 0.92
CA CYS A 167 4.01 -8.30 -0.47
C CYS A 167 3.48 -7.23 -1.45
N HIS A 168 2.28 -6.68 -1.19
CA HIS A 168 1.76 -5.56 -1.99
C HIS A 168 2.69 -4.35 -1.96
N ARG A 169 3.24 -4.00 -0.79
CA ARG A 169 4.21 -2.91 -0.66
C ARG A 169 5.47 -3.19 -1.47
N VAL A 170 6.02 -4.39 -1.38
CA VAL A 170 7.22 -4.80 -2.15
C VAL A 170 6.97 -4.66 -3.65
N VAL A 171 5.88 -5.23 -4.16
CA VAL A 171 5.52 -5.13 -5.59
C VAL A 171 5.33 -3.67 -6.01
N ALA A 172 4.57 -2.90 -5.23
CA ALA A 172 4.36 -1.49 -5.52
C ALA A 172 5.68 -0.69 -5.51
N ASP A 173 6.57 -0.92 -4.55
CA ASP A 173 7.84 -0.19 -4.48
C ASP A 173 8.76 -0.52 -5.66
N LEU A 174 8.83 -1.78 -6.08
CA LEU A 174 9.58 -2.18 -7.29
C LEU A 174 9.07 -1.46 -8.54
N LEU A 175 7.75 -1.50 -8.78
CA LEU A 175 7.12 -0.85 -9.92
C LEU A 175 7.34 0.67 -9.87
N PHE A 176 7.12 1.29 -8.72
CA PHE A 176 7.23 2.75 -8.60
C PHE A 176 8.66 3.24 -8.63
N GLN A 177 9.65 2.41 -8.29
CA GLN A 177 11.07 2.69 -8.50
C GLN A 177 11.38 2.75 -10.01
N GLU A 178 10.90 1.79 -10.80
CA GLU A 178 11.06 1.79 -12.26
C GLU A 178 10.33 2.97 -12.92
N LEU A 179 9.17 3.37 -12.38
CA LEU A 179 8.36 4.48 -12.90
C LEU A 179 8.91 5.87 -12.53
N GLN A 180 9.79 5.99 -11.52
CA GLN A 180 10.31 7.29 -11.05
C GLN A 180 10.85 8.21 -12.16
N PRO A 181 11.65 7.73 -13.14
CA PRO A 181 12.17 8.59 -14.20
C PRO A 181 11.06 9.24 -15.04
N HIS A 182 9.96 8.52 -15.25
CA HIS A 182 8.81 9.00 -16.01
C HIS A 182 8.00 10.03 -15.22
N PHE A 183 7.66 9.74 -13.96
CA PHE A 183 7.00 10.71 -13.07
C PHE A 183 7.81 12.01 -12.90
N ASN A 184 9.14 11.92 -12.87
CA ASN A 184 10.01 13.08 -12.78
C ASN A 184 9.92 14.00 -14.01
N LYS A 185 9.58 13.48 -15.19
CA LYS A 185 9.39 14.26 -16.42
C LYS A 185 8.05 15.00 -16.47
N LEU A 186 7.05 14.62 -15.67
CA LEU A 186 5.72 15.25 -15.65
C LEU A 186 5.78 16.70 -15.17
N MET A 187 4.88 17.52 -15.73
CA MET A 187 4.70 18.94 -15.37
C MET A 187 6.00 19.78 -15.55
N ARG A 188 6.89 19.36 -16.45
CA ARG A 188 8.10 20.10 -16.87
C ARG A 188 7.91 20.73 -18.25
N ARG A 189 8.91 21.49 -18.72
CA ARG A 189 8.85 22.27 -19.98
C ARG A 189 8.33 21.49 -21.20
N LYS A 190 8.69 20.21 -21.34
CA LYS A 190 8.29 19.37 -22.49
C LYS A 190 6.94 18.65 -22.30
N TRP A 191 6.40 18.59 -21.08
CA TRP A 191 5.19 17.79 -20.78
C TRP A 191 3.99 18.21 -21.63
N LEU A 192 3.75 19.53 -21.80
CA LEU A 192 2.65 20.06 -22.63
C LEU A 192 2.77 19.74 -24.13
N SER A 193 3.91 19.23 -24.59
CA SER A 193 4.20 18.99 -26.02
C SER A 193 4.60 17.56 -26.32
N SER A 194 4.75 16.70 -25.30
CA SER A 194 5.19 15.31 -25.48
C SER A 194 4.43 14.36 -24.54
N PRO A 195 3.80 13.29 -25.05
CA PRO A 195 3.17 12.24 -24.25
C PRO A 195 4.16 11.22 -23.67
N GLU A 196 5.43 11.24 -24.08
CA GLU A 196 6.47 10.25 -23.75
C GLU A 196 6.54 9.87 -22.26
N ALA A 197 6.42 10.85 -21.36
CA ALA A 197 6.47 10.60 -19.93
C ALA A 197 5.27 9.75 -19.45
N LEU A 198 4.07 10.02 -19.97
CA LEU A 198 2.89 9.24 -19.62
C LEU A 198 2.87 7.89 -20.34
N ASP A 199 3.27 7.86 -21.62
CA ASP A 199 3.35 6.62 -22.39
C ASP A 199 4.29 5.61 -21.71
N GLY A 200 5.42 6.06 -21.15
CA GLY A 200 6.30 5.22 -20.36
C GLY A 200 5.67 4.70 -19.07
N ILE A 201 4.86 5.51 -18.37
CA ILE A 201 4.12 5.06 -17.18
C ILE A 201 3.11 3.97 -17.56
N VAL A 202 2.32 4.23 -18.61
CA VAL A 202 1.31 3.30 -19.11
C VAL A 202 1.95 2.02 -19.65
N GLY A 203 3.10 2.13 -20.32
CA GLY A 203 3.87 1.02 -20.85
C GLY A 203 4.41 0.10 -19.75
N THR A 204 5.12 0.65 -18.77
CA THR A 204 5.69 -0.14 -17.66
C THR A 204 4.60 -0.83 -16.83
N LEU A 205 3.56 -0.11 -16.39
CA LEU A 205 2.45 -0.72 -15.64
C LEU A 205 1.67 -1.74 -16.50
N GLY A 206 1.50 -1.45 -17.79
CA GLY A 206 0.84 -2.34 -18.73
C GLY A 206 1.61 -3.63 -19.01
N ALA A 207 2.95 -3.59 -19.01
CA ALA A 207 3.80 -4.76 -19.21
C ALA A 207 3.64 -5.78 -18.07
N GLN A 208 3.42 -5.29 -16.84
CA GLN A 208 3.30 -6.13 -15.65
C GLN A 208 1.88 -6.69 -15.44
N ALA A 209 0.90 -6.28 -16.26
CA ALA A 209 -0.51 -6.67 -16.11
C ALA A 209 -0.73 -8.19 -16.07
N LEU A 210 -0.04 -8.94 -16.94
CA LEU A 210 -0.17 -10.41 -17.00
C LEU A 210 0.42 -11.08 -15.76
N ALA A 211 1.57 -10.60 -15.28
CA ALA A 211 2.19 -11.12 -14.07
C ALA A 211 1.27 -10.89 -12.87
N LEU A 212 0.77 -9.67 -12.69
CA LEU A 212 -0.10 -9.33 -11.57
C LEU A 212 -1.41 -10.14 -11.56
N ARG A 213 -1.97 -10.47 -12.74
CA ARG A 213 -3.17 -11.31 -12.86
C ARG A 213 -2.98 -12.77 -12.42
N ARG A 214 -1.76 -13.21 -12.14
CA ARG A 214 -1.50 -14.50 -11.48
C ARG A 214 -1.91 -14.49 -10.00
N MET A 215 -2.11 -13.31 -9.41
CA MET A 215 -2.60 -13.16 -8.05
C MET A 215 -4.10 -13.47 -7.97
N GLN A 216 -4.54 -14.10 -6.89
CA GLN A 216 -5.98 -14.35 -6.65
C GLN A 216 -6.77 -13.05 -6.51
N ASP A 217 -8.08 -13.10 -6.81
CA ASP A 217 -8.95 -11.93 -7.00
C ASP A 217 -8.94 -10.91 -5.85
N GLU A 218 -9.13 -11.35 -4.60
CA GLU A 218 -9.22 -10.43 -3.45
C GLU A 218 -7.88 -9.68 -3.21
N PRO A 219 -6.72 -10.36 -3.07
CA PRO A 219 -5.43 -9.66 -3.01
C PRO A 219 -5.13 -8.82 -4.25
N TYR A 220 -5.46 -9.32 -5.45
CA TYR A 220 -5.24 -8.61 -6.71
C TYR A 220 -5.96 -7.25 -6.73
N GLN A 221 -7.23 -7.22 -6.33
CA GLN A 221 -8.02 -5.99 -6.30
C GLN A 221 -7.45 -4.97 -5.32
N ALA A 222 -7.01 -5.41 -4.13
CA ALA A 222 -6.36 -4.54 -3.17
C ALA A 222 -5.03 -3.97 -3.71
N LEU A 223 -4.22 -4.78 -4.38
CA LEU A 223 -2.98 -4.31 -5.02
C LEU A 223 -3.27 -3.29 -6.13
N VAL A 224 -4.17 -3.61 -7.07
CA VAL A 224 -4.48 -2.73 -8.20
C VAL A 224 -5.10 -1.42 -7.74
N ALA A 225 -5.95 -1.43 -6.70
CA ALA A 225 -6.47 -0.21 -6.10
C ALA A 225 -5.35 0.68 -5.55
N GLU A 226 -4.36 0.11 -4.86
CA GLU A 226 -3.21 0.87 -4.37
C GLU A 226 -2.33 1.39 -5.52
N LEU A 227 -2.07 0.59 -6.56
CA LEU A 227 -1.33 1.04 -7.74
C LEU A 227 -2.06 2.21 -8.44
N HIS A 228 -3.39 2.14 -8.56
CA HIS A 228 -4.22 3.20 -9.11
C HIS A 228 -4.09 4.49 -8.32
N ARG A 229 -4.29 4.39 -7.00
CA ARG A 229 -4.18 5.53 -6.08
C ARG A 229 -2.79 6.16 -6.12
N ARG A 230 -1.73 5.35 -5.97
CA ARG A 230 -0.34 5.83 -5.95
C ARG A 230 0.07 6.45 -7.29
N ALA A 231 -0.38 5.91 -8.42
CA ALA A 231 -0.09 6.48 -9.74
C ALA A 231 -0.67 7.88 -9.91
N LEU A 232 -1.92 8.08 -9.49
CA LEU A 232 -2.57 9.39 -9.53
C LEU A 232 -2.00 10.37 -8.52
N VAL A 233 -1.62 9.90 -7.32
CA VAL A 233 -0.90 10.72 -6.33
C VAL A 233 0.43 11.21 -6.90
N GLU A 234 1.24 10.33 -7.49
CA GLU A 234 2.51 10.72 -8.13
C GLU A 234 2.32 11.62 -9.35
N TYR A 235 1.22 11.47 -10.09
CA TYR A 235 0.84 12.32 -11.20
C TYR A 235 0.45 13.75 -10.75
N VAL A 236 -0.38 13.87 -9.71
CA VAL A 236 -0.90 15.14 -9.19
C VAL A 236 0.12 15.88 -8.32
N ARG A 237 0.98 15.15 -7.60
CA ARG A 237 2.01 15.73 -6.72
C ARG A 237 2.85 16.85 -7.36
N PRO A 238 3.44 16.71 -8.57
CA PRO A 238 4.21 17.77 -9.20
C PRO A 238 3.36 19.01 -9.55
N LEU A 239 2.06 18.83 -9.83
CA LEU A 239 1.12 19.93 -10.04
C LEU A 239 1.02 20.75 -8.75
N LEU A 240 0.59 20.13 -7.65
CA LEU A 240 0.38 20.81 -6.36
C LEU A 240 1.67 21.28 -5.66
N ARG A 241 2.84 20.79 -6.08
CA ARG A 241 4.15 21.33 -5.67
C ARG A 241 4.58 22.61 -6.39
N GLY A 242 3.73 23.14 -7.28
CA GLY A 242 3.97 24.42 -7.95
C GLY A 242 4.99 24.36 -9.08
N ARG A 243 5.18 23.20 -9.73
CA ARG A 243 6.06 23.09 -10.92
C ARG A 243 5.51 23.84 -12.14
N LEU A 244 4.23 24.22 -12.12
CA LEU A 244 3.55 24.92 -13.19
C LEU A 244 2.86 26.18 -12.68
N ARG A 245 2.81 27.20 -13.53
CA ARG A 245 1.99 28.40 -13.35
C ARG A 245 1.41 28.83 -14.69
N CYS A 246 0.11 29.08 -14.72
CA CYS A 246 -0.61 29.56 -15.88
C CYS A 246 -0.58 31.08 -15.89
N SER A 247 -0.01 31.67 -16.93
CA SER A 247 0.07 33.12 -17.10
C SER A 247 -1.12 33.73 -17.85
N SER A 248 -1.91 32.91 -18.55
CA SER A 248 -3.01 33.38 -19.41
C SER A 248 -4.13 32.35 -19.49
N ALA A 249 -5.33 32.78 -19.91
CA ALA A 249 -6.47 31.90 -20.19
C ALA A 249 -6.12 30.82 -21.22
N ARG A 250 -5.35 31.16 -22.26
CA ARG A 250 -4.85 30.19 -23.25
C ARG A 250 -3.96 29.12 -22.61
N THR A 251 -3.05 29.51 -21.71
CA THR A 251 -2.21 28.55 -20.98
C THR A 251 -3.05 27.67 -20.06
N ARG A 252 -4.04 28.24 -19.36
CA ARG A 252 -4.98 27.48 -18.52
C ARG A 252 -5.72 26.40 -19.32
N SER A 253 -6.29 26.78 -20.46
CA SER A 253 -6.99 25.84 -21.36
C SER A 253 -6.07 24.72 -21.87
N ARG A 254 -4.83 25.04 -22.27
CA ARG A 254 -3.85 24.02 -22.71
C ARG A 254 -3.46 23.05 -21.59
N VAL A 255 -3.23 23.56 -20.38
CA VAL A 255 -2.90 22.72 -19.21
C VAL A 255 -4.08 21.83 -18.85
N ALA A 256 -5.28 22.39 -18.75
CA ALA A 256 -6.50 21.64 -18.44
C ALA A 256 -6.79 20.56 -19.51
N GLY A 257 -6.69 20.89 -20.79
CA GLY A 257 -6.82 19.93 -21.89
C GLY A 257 -5.84 18.77 -21.74
N ARG A 258 -4.56 19.07 -21.47
CA ARG A 258 -3.55 18.03 -21.30
C ARG A 258 -3.78 17.15 -20.05
N LEU A 259 -4.22 17.74 -18.94
CA LEU A 259 -4.59 16.98 -17.74
C LEU A 259 -5.72 15.99 -18.04
N ARG A 260 -6.75 16.41 -18.80
CA ARG A 260 -7.86 15.51 -19.17
C ARG A 260 -7.42 14.38 -20.11
N GLU A 261 -6.57 14.69 -21.09
CA GLU A 261 -6.00 13.67 -21.99
C GLU A 261 -5.21 12.63 -21.20
N ASP A 262 -4.32 13.08 -20.32
CA ASP A 262 -3.49 12.23 -19.48
C ASP A 262 -4.36 11.37 -18.53
N ALA A 263 -5.37 11.98 -17.89
CA ALA A 263 -6.33 11.29 -17.04
C ALA A 263 -7.08 10.19 -17.80
N ALA A 264 -7.54 10.46 -19.03
CA ALA A 264 -8.21 9.47 -19.86
C ALA A 264 -7.29 8.31 -20.25
N GLN A 265 -5.97 8.51 -20.35
CA GLN A 265 -5.04 7.40 -20.56
C GLN A 265 -4.85 6.55 -19.30
N LEU A 266 -4.66 7.18 -18.14
CA LEU A 266 -4.53 6.49 -16.86
C LEU A 266 -5.80 5.69 -16.54
N GLN A 267 -6.98 6.28 -16.76
CA GLN A 267 -8.26 5.60 -16.61
C GLN A 267 -8.35 4.37 -17.53
N ARG A 268 -7.94 4.47 -18.79
CA ARG A 268 -7.91 3.31 -19.71
C ARG A 268 -6.97 2.21 -19.24
N LEU A 269 -5.80 2.58 -18.70
CA LEU A 269 -4.87 1.62 -18.10
C LEU A 269 -5.50 0.90 -16.90
N PHE A 270 -6.03 1.64 -15.93
CA PHE A 270 -6.57 1.03 -14.71
C PHE A 270 -7.88 0.27 -14.93
N ARG A 271 -8.66 0.63 -15.96
CA ARG A 271 -9.78 -0.21 -16.43
C ARG A 271 -9.29 -1.55 -17.03
N ARG A 272 -8.17 -1.56 -17.77
CA ARG A 272 -7.57 -2.81 -18.29
C ARG A 272 -6.99 -3.68 -17.17
N LEU A 273 -6.50 -3.05 -16.12
CA LEU A 273 -6.09 -3.72 -14.88
C LEU A 273 -7.30 -4.05 -13.98
N GLU A 274 -8.53 -3.80 -14.42
CA GLU A 274 -9.77 -4.12 -13.70
C GLU A 274 -9.83 -3.52 -12.28
N SER A 275 -9.27 -2.31 -12.12
CA SER A 275 -9.33 -1.57 -10.87
C SER A 275 -10.77 -1.18 -10.52
N GLN A 276 -11.19 -1.52 -9.31
CA GLN A 276 -12.49 -1.10 -8.76
C GLN A 276 -12.45 0.31 -8.12
N ALA A 277 -11.30 0.98 -8.06
CA ALA A 277 -11.14 2.29 -7.45
C ALA A 277 -11.62 3.45 -8.36
N LEU A 278 -12.84 3.34 -8.91
CA LEU A 278 -13.41 4.27 -9.90
C LEU A 278 -13.59 5.70 -9.36
N TRP A 279 -13.67 5.86 -8.04
CA TRP A 279 -13.73 7.17 -7.39
C TRP A 279 -12.48 8.02 -7.63
N LEU A 280 -11.36 7.41 -8.03
CA LEU A 280 -10.13 8.11 -8.37
C LEU A 280 -10.16 8.76 -9.75
N ASP A 281 -10.98 8.25 -10.67
CA ASP A 281 -10.98 8.66 -12.08
C ASP A 281 -11.31 10.15 -12.27
N ALA A 282 -12.11 10.71 -11.35
CA ALA A 282 -12.59 12.08 -11.42
C ALA A 282 -11.58 13.12 -10.89
N VAL A 283 -10.53 12.71 -10.17
CA VAL A 283 -9.67 13.66 -9.43
C VAL A 283 -8.93 14.62 -10.34
N VAL A 284 -8.31 14.11 -11.40
CA VAL A 284 -7.56 14.94 -12.36
C VAL A 284 -8.52 15.79 -13.22
N PRO A 285 -9.66 15.27 -13.71
CA PRO A 285 -10.71 16.09 -14.32
C PRO A 285 -11.16 17.28 -13.45
N HIS A 286 -11.47 17.09 -12.17
CA HIS A 286 -11.85 18.19 -11.28
C HIS A 286 -10.76 19.26 -11.18
N LEU A 287 -9.50 18.84 -11.02
CA LEU A 287 -8.37 19.77 -11.00
C LEU A 287 -8.24 20.54 -12.33
N ALA A 288 -8.50 19.89 -13.46
CA ALA A 288 -8.49 20.52 -14.78
C ALA A 288 -9.63 21.54 -14.93
N GLU A 289 -10.83 21.26 -14.42
CA GLU A 289 -11.96 22.19 -14.43
C GLU A 289 -11.65 23.45 -13.61
N VAL A 290 -11.15 23.31 -12.38
CA VAL A 290 -10.74 24.46 -11.56
C VAL A 290 -9.69 25.34 -12.28
N LEU A 291 -8.82 24.75 -13.09
CA LEU A 291 -7.86 25.52 -13.90
C LEU A 291 -8.50 26.20 -15.11
N GLN A 292 -9.56 25.64 -15.70
CA GLN A 292 -10.17 26.14 -16.94
C GLN A 292 -11.27 27.18 -16.73
N LEU A 293 -12.16 26.99 -15.75
CA LEU A 293 -13.33 27.85 -15.51
C LEU A 293 -12.95 29.33 -15.43
N GLU A 294 -13.80 30.28 -15.80
CA GLU A 294 -13.39 31.70 -15.90
C GLU A 294 -13.86 32.55 -14.73
N ASP A 295 -15.11 32.38 -14.32
CA ASP A 295 -15.79 33.14 -13.28
C ASP A 295 -15.64 32.53 -11.89
N THR A 296 -15.67 33.38 -10.86
CA THR A 296 -15.52 32.97 -9.45
C THR A 296 -16.61 32.00 -8.99
N PRO A 297 -17.91 32.23 -9.28
CA PRO A 297 -18.97 31.32 -8.85
C PRO A 297 -18.79 29.89 -9.38
N SER A 298 -18.45 29.73 -10.65
CA SER A 298 -18.21 28.38 -11.21
C SER A 298 -17.03 27.69 -10.55
N ILE A 299 -15.95 28.42 -10.25
CA ILE A 299 -14.80 27.86 -9.52
C ILE A 299 -15.20 27.45 -8.11
N GLN A 300 -16.04 28.23 -7.41
CA GLN A 300 -16.54 27.89 -6.09
C GLN A 300 -17.36 26.61 -6.10
N VAL A 301 -18.25 26.44 -7.09
CA VAL A 301 -19.04 25.22 -7.28
C VAL A 301 -18.12 24.01 -7.48
N GLU A 302 -17.16 24.12 -8.38
CA GLU A 302 -16.23 23.02 -8.67
C GLU A 302 -15.35 22.66 -7.47
N VAL A 303 -14.87 23.67 -6.72
CA VAL A 303 -14.14 23.44 -5.46
C VAL A 303 -15.03 22.77 -4.42
N GLY A 304 -16.31 23.15 -4.34
CA GLY A 304 -17.27 22.49 -3.46
C GLY A 304 -17.47 21.02 -3.80
N VAL A 305 -17.63 20.69 -5.08
CA VAL A 305 -17.70 19.30 -5.57
C VAL A 305 -16.42 18.55 -5.24
N LEU A 306 -15.25 19.13 -5.50
CA LEU A 306 -13.96 18.52 -5.22
C LEU A 306 -13.77 18.21 -3.72
N VAL A 307 -14.20 19.11 -2.83
CA VAL A 307 -14.11 18.90 -1.38
C VAL A 307 -15.06 17.80 -0.92
N ARG A 308 -16.28 17.76 -1.46
CA ARG A 308 -17.25 16.71 -1.17
C ARG A 308 -16.76 15.33 -1.62
N ASP A 309 -16.22 15.25 -2.83
CA ASP A 309 -15.81 13.97 -3.42
C ASP A 309 -14.46 13.48 -2.84
N TYR A 310 -13.64 14.40 -2.32
CA TYR A 310 -12.35 14.13 -1.68
C TYR A 310 -12.23 14.89 -0.35
N PRO A 311 -12.85 14.40 0.73
CA PRO A 311 -12.92 15.11 2.01
C PRO A 311 -11.58 15.22 2.75
N ASP A 312 -10.52 14.58 2.26
CA ASP A 312 -9.15 14.74 2.76
C ASP A 312 -8.39 15.89 2.07
N ILE A 313 -8.99 16.55 1.08
CA ILE A 313 -8.49 17.82 0.55
C ILE A 313 -8.53 18.88 1.66
N ARG A 314 -7.61 19.84 1.57
CA ARG A 314 -7.39 20.85 2.61
C ARG A 314 -7.18 22.20 1.93
N ARG A 315 -7.42 23.29 2.65
CA ARG A 315 -7.25 24.67 2.17
C ARG A 315 -5.90 24.92 1.51
N LYS A 316 -4.84 24.26 1.99
CA LYS A 316 -3.49 24.31 1.39
C LYS A 316 -3.44 23.74 -0.04
N HIS A 317 -4.17 22.66 -0.33
CA HIS A 317 -4.24 22.04 -1.65
C HIS A 317 -4.97 22.96 -2.64
N VAL A 318 -6.11 23.51 -2.21
CA VAL A 318 -6.89 24.49 -3.01
C VAL A 318 -6.06 25.75 -3.26
N ALA A 319 -5.37 26.27 -2.25
CA ALA A 319 -4.49 27.43 -2.42
C ALA A 319 -3.39 27.18 -3.46
N ALA A 320 -2.72 26.02 -3.42
CA ALA A 320 -1.71 25.67 -4.41
C ALA A 320 -2.29 25.57 -5.83
N LEU A 321 -3.50 25.03 -5.98
CA LEU A 321 -4.20 24.95 -7.26
C LEU A 321 -4.51 26.36 -7.82
N LEU A 322 -4.95 27.29 -6.97
CA LEU A 322 -5.18 28.69 -7.33
C LEU A 322 -3.88 29.42 -7.69
N ASP A 323 -2.76 29.08 -7.06
CA ASP A 323 -1.44 29.63 -7.38
C ASP A 323 -0.95 29.14 -8.77
N ILE A 324 -1.20 27.87 -9.11
CA ILE A 324 -0.95 27.32 -10.46
C ILE A 324 -1.85 28.00 -11.48
N ARG A 325 -3.12 28.23 -11.16
CA ARG A 325 -4.07 28.95 -12.01
C ARG A 325 -3.63 30.38 -12.31
N GLY A 326 -2.85 30.98 -11.42
CA GLY A 326 -2.43 32.38 -11.51
C GLY A 326 -3.51 33.36 -11.06
N LEU A 327 -4.40 32.96 -10.15
CA LEU A 327 -5.46 33.84 -9.64
C LEU A 327 -4.88 34.90 -8.70
N ARG A 328 -4.72 36.13 -9.20
CA ARG A 328 -4.13 37.26 -8.46
C ARG A 328 -5.13 38.12 -7.70
N ASN A 329 -6.41 38.06 -8.05
CA ASN A 329 -7.44 38.82 -7.35
C ASN A 329 -7.61 38.27 -5.92
N THR A 330 -7.24 39.09 -4.93
CA THR A 330 -7.26 38.68 -3.52
C THR A 330 -8.68 38.40 -3.01
N ALA A 331 -9.68 39.20 -3.39
CA ALA A 331 -11.06 39.01 -2.95
C ALA A 331 -11.61 37.66 -3.47
N ALA A 332 -11.57 37.45 -4.79
CA ALA A 332 -12.00 36.19 -5.41
C ALA A 332 -11.25 34.97 -4.85
N ARG A 333 -9.94 35.11 -4.58
CA ARG A 333 -9.14 34.05 -3.97
C ARG A 333 -9.63 33.69 -2.56
N GLN A 334 -9.97 34.68 -1.73
CA GLN A 334 -10.50 34.42 -0.39
C GLN A 334 -11.91 33.82 -0.44
N GLU A 335 -12.76 34.28 -1.35
CA GLU A 335 -14.10 33.73 -1.57
C GLU A 335 -14.06 32.24 -1.94
N ILE A 336 -13.12 31.83 -2.80
CA ILE A 336 -12.95 30.41 -3.16
C ILE A 336 -12.39 29.60 -1.99
N LEU A 337 -11.41 30.14 -1.26
CA LEU A 337 -10.83 29.45 -0.09
C LEU A 337 -11.79 29.36 1.09
N ALA A 338 -12.76 30.27 1.19
CA ALA A 338 -13.83 30.20 2.18
C ALA A 338 -14.69 28.96 1.97
N VAL A 339 -15.06 28.62 0.73
CA VAL A 339 -15.82 27.39 0.42
C VAL A 339 -15.12 26.15 0.95
N ALA A 340 -13.81 26.00 0.70
CA ALA A 340 -13.05 24.87 1.20
C ALA A 340 -13.00 24.84 2.73
N ARG A 341 -12.85 26.01 3.38
CA ARG A 341 -12.84 26.12 4.85
C ARG A 341 -14.20 25.75 5.45
N ASP A 342 -15.29 26.27 4.91
CA ASP A 342 -16.62 26.10 5.47
C ASP A 342 -17.08 24.64 5.37
N LEU A 343 -16.72 23.97 4.27
CA LEU A 343 -16.94 22.53 4.11
C LEU A 343 -16.02 21.69 5.01
N GLU A 344 -14.75 22.07 5.17
CA GLU A 344 -13.85 21.42 6.15
C GLU A 344 -14.42 21.48 7.57
N LEU A 345 -14.90 22.66 8.01
CA LEU A 345 -15.47 22.87 9.34
C LEU A 345 -16.82 22.16 9.52
N SER A 346 -17.60 22.01 8.45
CA SER A 346 -18.88 21.31 8.48
C SER A 346 -18.70 19.79 8.61
N GLU A 347 -17.58 19.26 8.11
CA GLU A 347 -17.24 17.83 8.19
C GLU A 347 -16.34 17.45 9.37
N GLU A 348 -15.88 18.40 10.19
CA GLU A 348 -15.11 18.10 11.42
C GLU A 348 -15.88 17.27 12.47
N GLY A 349 -17.20 17.12 12.31
CA GLY A 349 -18.03 16.18 13.07
C GLY A 349 -18.21 14.80 12.43
N ALA A 350 -17.78 14.61 11.18
CA ALA A 350 -17.82 13.33 10.47
C ALA A 350 -16.50 12.56 10.67
N LEU A 351 -16.60 11.23 10.84
CA LEU A 351 -15.41 10.37 10.92
C LEU A 351 -14.55 10.61 9.67
N SER A 352 -13.26 10.92 9.87
CA SER A 352 -12.31 11.02 8.76
C SER A 352 -12.44 9.80 7.85
N PRO A 353 -12.39 9.96 6.51
CA PRO A 353 -12.53 8.83 5.61
C PRO A 353 -11.51 7.75 5.97
N PRO A 354 -11.86 6.45 5.83
CA PRO A 354 -10.90 5.37 5.97
C PRO A 354 -9.63 5.70 5.18
N ARG A 355 -8.45 5.33 5.70
CA ARG A 355 -7.17 5.61 5.02
C ARG A 355 -7.16 5.15 3.56
N ASP A 356 -7.90 4.09 3.26
CA ASP A 356 -8.05 3.50 1.94
C ASP A 356 -8.82 4.38 0.94
N ARG A 357 -9.47 5.46 1.41
CA ARG A 357 -10.13 6.49 0.60
C ARG A 357 -9.46 7.87 0.71
N ALA A 358 -8.24 7.95 1.24
CA ALA A 358 -7.48 9.19 1.27
C ALA A 358 -6.63 9.35 -0.01
N PHE A 359 -6.73 10.51 -0.65
CA PHE A 359 -5.99 10.89 -1.85
C PHE A 359 -5.02 12.06 -1.60
N PHE A 360 -5.53 13.20 -1.13
CA PHE A 360 -4.75 14.42 -0.88
C PHE A 360 -3.88 14.35 0.38
N ALA A 361 -4.17 13.45 1.32
CA ALA A 361 -3.36 13.25 2.52
C ALA A 361 -1.88 12.94 2.20
N ASP A 362 -1.63 12.23 1.08
CA ASP A 362 -0.30 11.82 0.63
C ASP A 362 0.36 12.83 -0.33
N ILE A 363 -0.28 13.97 -0.58
CA ILE A 363 0.23 15.01 -1.48
C ILE A 363 0.74 16.21 -0.68
N PRO A 364 2.06 16.31 -0.41
CA PRO A 364 2.60 17.44 0.32
C PRO A 364 2.59 18.72 -0.53
N VAL A 365 2.01 19.77 0.02
CA VAL A 365 2.03 21.12 -0.55
C VAL A 365 3.15 21.93 0.10
N PRO A 366 4.03 22.59 -0.68
CA PRO A 366 5.01 23.52 -0.15
C PRO A 366 4.32 24.61 0.67
N ARG A 367 4.75 24.83 1.92
CA ARG A 367 4.29 25.99 2.67
C ARG A 367 4.76 27.25 1.94
N PRO A 368 3.94 28.31 1.84
CA PRO A 368 4.45 29.58 1.39
C PRO A 368 5.61 29.97 2.29
N SER A 369 6.78 30.25 1.71
CA SER A 369 7.88 30.85 2.44
C SER A 369 7.36 32.16 3.03
N PHE A 370 7.15 32.21 4.34
CA PHE A 370 6.96 33.47 5.05
C PHE A 370 8.28 34.22 4.94
N CYS A 371 8.50 34.93 3.83
CA CYS A 371 9.41 36.05 3.84
C CYS A 371 8.75 37.09 4.74
N LEU A 372 9.19 37.14 6.02
CA LEU A 372 8.98 38.29 6.90
C LEU A 372 9.54 39.51 6.18
N SER A 373 8.71 40.10 5.33
CA SER A 373 8.98 41.35 4.67
C SER A 373 8.72 42.42 5.72
N PHE A 374 9.62 42.53 6.69
CA PHE A 374 9.70 43.76 7.47
C PHE A 374 10.04 44.87 6.48
N PRO A 375 9.20 45.91 6.33
CA PRO A 375 9.60 47.07 5.56
C PRO A 375 10.66 47.79 6.39
N LEU A 376 11.93 47.45 6.17
CA LEU A 376 13.02 48.30 6.62
C LEU A 376 12.94 49.58 5.80
N PHE A 377 12.27 50.59 6.38
CA PHE A 377 12.42 51.98 5.98
C PHE A 377 13.90 52.35 6.07
N LEU A 378 14.63 52.22 4.96
CA LEU A 378 15.95 52.81 4.81
C LEU A 378 15.77 54.32 4.61
N GLY A 379 15.60 55.02 5.72
CA GLY A 379 15.85 56.45 5.81
C GLY A 379 17.32 56.71 5.46
N ARG A 380 17.56 57.59 4.49
CA ARG A 380 18.89 58.09 4.13
C ARG A 380 19.55 58.73 5.35
N LEU A 381 20.71 58.21 5.75
CA LEU A 381 21.66 58.95 6.60
C LEU A 381 23.06 58.88 5.96
N PRO A 382 23.85 59.97 6.04
CA PRO A 382 25.02 60.17 5.20
C PRO A 382 26.23 59.36 5.67
N LEU A 383 26.93 58.76 4.70
CA LEU A 383 28.21 58.08 4.91
C LEU A 383 29.31 59.10 5.24
N SER A 384 29.63 59.26 6.51
CA SER A 384 30.99 59.64 6.92
C SER A 384 31.26 59.19 8.35
N ARG A 385 32.42 58.53 8.52
CA ARG A 385 33.02 57.99 9.76
C ARG A 385 32.52 56.61 10.21
N LEU A 386 33.09 55.56 9.60
CA LEU A 386 33.45 54.36 10.36
C LEU A 386 34.86 53.92 9.93
N ALA A 387 35.77 53.93 10.91
CA ALA A 387 37.15 53.50 10.80
C ALA A 387 37.25 51.96 10.61
N ARG A 388 38.23 51.53 9.83
CA ARG A 388 38.60 50.12 9.61
C ARG A 388 39.17 49.50 10.90
N PRO A 389 38.84 48.23 11.21
CA PRO A 389 39.73 47.36 11.96
C PRO A 389 40.47 46.39 11.03
N SER A 390 41.74 46.20 11.35
CA SER A 390 42.75 45.39 10.65
C SER A 390 42.47 43.89 10.74
N LEU A 391 42.63 43.17 9.63
CA LEU A 391 42.62 41.71 9.56
C LEU A 391 43.99 41.15 9.96
N ALA A 392 44.03 40.34 11.02
CA ALA A 392 45.20 39.56 11.41
C ALA A 392 45.19 38.18 10.73
N CYS A 393 46.37 37.78 10.25
CA CYS A 393 46.67 36.55 9.52
C CYS A 393 46.51 35.30 10.40
N LEU A 394 45.97 34.21 9.82
CA LEU A 394 46.17 32.84 10.31
C LEU A 394 46.76 31.96 9.19
N PRO A 395 47.74 31.07 9.47
CA PRO A 395 48.48 30.34 8.47
C PRO A 395 47.74 29.07 7.97
N ARG A 396 47.99 28.75 6.70
CA ARG A 396 47.40 27.64 5.93
C ARG A 396 48.29 26.37 6.03
N PRO A 397 47.76 25.17 6.32
CA PRO A 397 48.55 23.94 6.30
C PRO A 397 48.82 23.44 4.87
N ARG A 398 50.06 23.00 4.61
CA ARG A 398 50.53 22.41 3.34
C ARG A 398 50.14 20.93 3.21
N PRO A 399 49.82 20.42 2.01
CA PRO A 399 49.70 18.98 1.77
C PRO A 399 51.08 18.33 1.48
N PRO A 400 51.26 17.03 1.77
CA PRO A 400 52.52 16.32 1.52
C PRO A 400 52.68 15.90 0.04
N SER A 401 53.90 16.04 -0.46
CA SER A 401 54.34 15.70 -1.82
C SER A 401 54.62 14.20 -1.98
N LEU A 402 54.00 13.57 -2.98
CA LEU A 402 54.29 12.21 -3.44
C LEU A 402 55.60 12.18 -4.24
N VAL A 403 56.58 11.42 -3.76
CA VAL A 403 57.84 11.10 -4.45
C VAL A 403 57.60 9.87 -5.34
N ARG A 404 57.82 10.01 -6.65
CA ARG A 404 57.90 8.88 -7.61
C ARG A 404 59.33 8.30 -7.61
N PRO A 405 59.52 6.98 -7.50
CA PRO A 405 60.78 6.34 -7.84
C PRO A 405 60.90 6.15 -9.37
N ARG A 406 62.09 6.41 -9.90
CA ARG A 406 62.48 6.21 -11.30
C ARG A 406 62.62 4.71 -11.62
N ALA A 407 62.17 4.33 -12.81
CA ALA A 407 62.51 3.07 -13.46
C ALA A 407 64.00 3.01 -13.82
N ARG A 408 64.63 1.85 -13.61
CA ARG A 408 65.80 1.39 -14.35
C ARG A 408 65.56 -0.07 -14.77
N ARG A 409 66.15 -0.36 -15.93
CA ARG A 409 66.10 -1.59 -16.74
C ARG A 409 66.32 -2.88 -15.97
#